data_AF-A0A948SQN6-F1
#
_entry.id   AF-A0A948SQN6-F1
#
_cell.length_a   1.000
_cell.length_b   1.000
_cell.length_c   1.000
_cell.angle_alpha   90.00
_cell.angle_beta   90.00
_cell.angle_gamma   90.00
#
_symmetry.space_group_name_H-M   'P 1'
#
loop_
_entity.id
_entity.type
_entity.pdbx_description
1 polymer ?
#
loop_
_entity_poly.entity_id
_entity_poly.type
_entity_poly.pdbx_seq_one_letter_code
_entity_poly.pdbx_strand_id
1 'polypeptide(L)' 'MIYQRVYDKALAQASYLVGCPESREAILLDPERDIDRYEAEARALDLRIVAVAETHH' A
#
# COMPACT_ATOMS: atom_id res chain seq x y z
N MET A 1 10.54 -8.76 5.25
CA MET A 1 9.68 -7.56 5.16
C MET A 1 9.62 -7.15 3.70
N ILE A 2 8.43 -7.02 3.14
CA ILE A 2 8.22 -6.47 1.80
C ILE A 2 7.76 -5.02 1.97
N TYR A 3 8.34 -4.11 1.20
CA TYR A 3 8.09 -2.67 1.32
C TYR A 3 7.98 -2.06 -0.07
N GLN A 4 6.92 -1.29 -0.30
CA GLN A 4 6.72 -0.53 -1.53
C GLN A 4 6.18 0.86 -1.18
N ARG A 5 6.80 1.90 -1.76
CA ARG A 5 6.32 3.28 -1.69
C ARG A 5 5.65 3.66 -2.99
N VAL A 6 4.42 4.13 -2.90
CA VAL A 6 3.66 4.68 -4.03
C VAL A 6 3.60 6.19 -3.83
N TYR A 7 3.95 6.97 -4.86
CA TYR A 7 4.07 8.42 -4.74
C TYR A 7 3.31 9.14 -5.84
N ASP A 8 2.32 9.93 -5.44
CA ASP A 8 1.60 10.81 -6.34
C ASP A 8 2.30 12.17 -6.41
N LYS A 9 2.88 12.46 -7.58
CA LYS A 9 3.62 13.71 -7.80
C LYS A 9 2.70 14.94 -7.88
N ALA A 10 1.45 14.78 -8.30
CA ALA A 10 0.52 15.89 -8.43
C ALA A 10 0.01 16.36 -7.06
N LEU A 11 -0.22 15.41 -6.14
CA LEU A 11 -0.62 15.69 -4.77
C LEU A 11 0.57 15.88 -3.80
N ALA A 12 1.79 15.58 -4.26
CA ALA A 12 2.97 15.45 -3.41
C ALA A 12 2.76 14.48 -2.23
N GLN A 13 1.96 13.43 -2.47
CA GLN A 13 1.46 12.49 -1.46
C GLN A 13 2.20 11.16 -1.57
N ALA A 14 2.47 10.52 -0.42
CA ALA A 14 3.09 9.20 -0.35
C ALA A 14 2.22 8.20 0.41
N SER A 15 1.93 7.07 -0.22
CA SER A 15 1.33 5.90 0.41
C SER A 15 2.36 4.78 0.52
N TYR A 16 2.15 3.86 1.46
CA TYR A 16 3.09 2.77 1.71
C TYR A 16 2.36 1.43 1.81
N LEU A 17 2.84 0.43 1.07
CA LEU A 17 2.42 -0.95 1.20
C LEU A 17 3.51 -1.73 1.94
N VAL A 18 3.16 -2.29 3.09
CA VAL A 18 4.10 -3.04 3.95
C VAL A 18 3.55 -4.43 4.20
N GLY A 19 4.32 -5.45 3.83
CA GLY A 19 3.88 -6.86 3.85
C GLY A 19 4.82 -7.82 4.58
N CYS A 20 4.24 -8.90 5.08
CA CYS A 20 4.95 -10.04 5.64
C CYS A 20 5.35 -11.01 4.52
N PRO A 21 6.64 -11.41 4.40
CA PRO A 21 7.08 -12.34 3.35
C PRO A 21 6.56 -13.77 3.54
N GLU A 22 6.18 -14.16 4.76
CA GLU A 22 5.72 -15.52 5.07
C GLU A 22 4.20 -15.66 4.90
N SER A 23 3.40 -14.80 5.54
CA SER A 23 1.93 -14.87 5.45
C SER A 23 1.33 -14.25 4.19
N ARG A 24 2.13 -13.46 3.45
CA ARG A 24 1.69 -12.63 2.31
C ARG A 24 0.62 -11.60 2.64
N GLU A 25 0.36 -11.31 3.92
CA GLU A 25 -0.55 -10.24 4.32
C GLU A 25 0.16 -8.89 4.34
N ALA A 26 -0.56 -7.82 4.01
CA ALA A 26 -0.04 -6.46 3.97
C ALA A 26 -1.01 -5.43 4.55
N ILE A 27 -0.44 -4.36 5.11
CA ILE A 27 -1.13 -3.14 5.51
C ILE A 27 -0.80 -2.02 4.51
N LEU A 28 -1.81 -1.25 4.14
CA LEU A 28 -1.69 -0.07 3.29
C LEU A 28 -1.81 1.21 4.14
N LEU A 29 -0.83 2.09 4.08
CA LEU A 29 -0.79 3.33 4.85
C LEU A 29 -1.07 4.54 3.96
N ASP A 30 -1.94 5.43 4.44
CA ASP A 30 -2.38 6.67 3.79
C ASP A 30 -2.77 6.48 2.32
N PRO A 31 -3.70 5.57 1.97
CA PRO A 31 -4.11 5.42 0.58
C PRO A 31 -4.88 6.63 0.06
N GLU A 32 -4.61 6.98 -1.19
CA GLU A 32 -5.48 7.82 -1.99
C GLU A 32 -6.78 7.08 -2.33
N ARG A 33 -7.78 7.83 -2.82
CA ARG A 33 -9.08 7.25 -3.17
C ARG A 33 -9.04 6.29 -4.36
N ASP A 34 -8.12 6.51 -5.31
CA ASP A 34 -7.93 5.60 -6.45
C ASP A 34 -7.16 4.37 -5.98
N ILE A 35 -7.89 3.30 -5.67
CA ILE A 35 -7.33 2.10 -5.06
C ILE A 35 -6.68 1.13 -6.08
N ASP A 36 -6.94 1.31 -7.38
CA ASP A 36 -6.53 0.35 -8.41
C ASP A 36 -5.00 0.23 -8.48
N ARG A 37 -4.28 1.33 -8.22
CA ARG A 37 -2.81 1.32 -8.12
C ARG A 37 -2.31 0.41 -7.00
N TYR A 38 -2.92 0.44 -5.83
CA TYR A 38 -2.47 -0.36 -4.68
C TYR A 38 -2.81 -1.83 -4.86
N GLU A 39 -3.98 -2.11 -5.43
CA GLU A 39 -4.40 -3.44 -5.84
C GLU A 39 -3.44 -4.06 -6.87
N ALA A 40 -2.98 -3.26 -7.85
CA ALA A 40 -1.99 -3.71 -8.83
C ALA A 40 -0.62 -3.99 -8.20
N GLU A 41 -0.14 -3.10 -7.33
CA GLU A 41 1.13 -3.27 -6.60
C GLU A 41 1.11 -4.49 -5.68
N ALA A 42 0.02 -4.70 -4.93
CA ALA A 42 -0.14 -5.86 -4.07
C ALA A 42 -0.14 -7.17 -4.89
N ARG A 43 -0.85 -7.21 -6.03
CA ARG A 43 -0.80 -8.36 -6.95
C ARG A 43 0.60 -8.62 -7.50
N ALA A 44 1.32 -7.58 -7.91
CA ALA A 44 2.68 -7.71 -8.45
C ALA A 44 3.68 -8.27 -7.40
N LEU A 45 3.42 -7.99 -6.12
CA LEU A 45 4.25 -8.44 -4.98
C LEU A 45 3.75 -9.75 -4.34
N ASP A 46 2.68 -10.34 -4.87
CA ASP A 46 1.98 -11.51 -4.29
C ASP A 46 1.61 -11.27 -2.81
N LEU A 47 0.92 -10.16 -2.58
CA LEU A 47 0.42 -9.72 -1.28
C LEU A 47 -1.11 -9.60 -1.29
N ARG A 48 -1.73 -9.88 -0.13
CA ARG A 48 -3.13 -9.58 0.17
C ARG A 48 -3.19 -8.42 1.15
N ILE A 49 -3.83 -7.31 0.75
CA ILE A 49 -4.09 -6.18 1.65
C ILE A 49 -5.19 -6.60 2.63
N VAL A 50 -4.91 -6.49 3.94
CA VAL A 50 -5.84 -6.91 5.01
C VAL A 50 -6.25 -5.78 5.93
N ALA A 51 -5.54 -4.65 5.88
CA ALA A 51 -5.78 -3.50 6.73
C ALA A 51 -5.35 -2.21 6.03
N VAL A 52 -5.95 -1.11 6.46
CA VAL A 52 -5.57 0.25 6.10
C VAL A 52 -5.34 1.05 7.37
N ALA A 53 -4.35 1.93 7.36
CA ALA A 53 -4.14 2.91 8.43
C ALA A 53 -3.96 4.31 7.85
N GLU A 54 -4.57 5.30 8.49
CA GLU A 54 -4.36 6.73 8.22
C GLU A 54 -3.50 7.34 9.33
N THR A 55 -2.57 8.21 8.95
CA THR A 55 -1.69 8.91 9.89
C THR A 55 -2.37 10.10 10.56
N HIS A 56 -3.38 10.67 9.92
CA HIS A 56 -4.13 11.84 10.37
C HIS A 56 -5.52 11.90 9.71
N HIS A 57 -6.36 12.83 10.16
CA HIS A 57 -7.68 13.14 9.60
C HIS A 57 -7.70 14.53 8.97
#